data_AF-A0A369I9G1-F1
#
_entry.id   AF-A0A369I9G1-F1
#
_cell.length_a   1.000
_cell.length_b   1.000
_cell.length_c   1.000
_cell.angle_alpha   90.00
_cell.angle_beta   90.00
_cell.angle_gamma   90.00
#
_symmetry.space_group_name_H-M   'P 1'
#
loop_
_entity.id
_entity.type
_entity.pdbx_description
1 polymer ?
#
loop_
_entity_poly.entity_id
_entity_poly.type
_entity_poly.pdbx_seq_one_letter_code
_entity_poly.pdbx_strand_id
1 'polypeptide(L)'
;MVIAITERKNSDDKIPPDAFIMFTIADIVTDFFKNRERIIVYICDTSDARHLARSHKFGLWFEKFKTTQFMKVDAFIIDEMGVIYINTLILHRENPYFVEIIDAFRKVTGGYTEDK
;
A
#
# COMPACT_ATOMS: atom_id res chain seq x y z
N MET A 1 -7.77 2.54 8.60
CA MET A 1 -7.43 1.14 8.94
C MET A 1 -5.96 0.96 8.65
N VAL A 2 -5.16 0.57 9.63
CA VAL A 2 -3.72 0.28 9.45
C VAL A 2 -3.57 -1.24 9.48
N ILE A 3 -3.07 -1.83 8.41
CA ILE A 3 -2.79 -3.27 8.33
C ILE A 3 -1.26 -3.43 8.41
N ALA A 4 -0.78 -3.99 9.53
CA ALA A 4 0.63 -4.32 9.70
C ALA A 4 0.85 -5.80 9.35
N ILE A 5 1.69 -6.06 8.34
CA ILE A 5 2.10 -7.42 7.96
C ILE A 5 3.53 -7.65 8.45
N THR A 6 3.66 -8.31 9.59
CA THR A 6 4.96 -8.73 10.15
C THR A 6 5.26 -10.15 9.72
N GLU A 7 6.39 -10.36 9.04
CA GLU A 7 6.95 -11.70 8.89
C GLU A 7 7.74 -12.04 10.16
N ARG A 8 7.30 -13.06 10.91
CA ARG A 8 8.09 -13.59 12.05
C ARG A 8 9.27 -14.38 11.53
N LYS A 9 10.46 -14.08 12.03
CA LYS A 9 11.68 -14.86 11.79
C LYS A 9 11.72 -15.97 12.85
N ASN A 10 11.50 -17.23 12.46
CA ASN A 10 11.86 -18.39 13.27
C ASN A 10 12.88 -19.25 12.49
N SER A 11 13.79 -19.83 13.26
CA SER A 11 14.91 -20.68 12.86
C SER A 11 14.51 -21.87 11.97
N ASP A 12 15.30 -22.08 10.91
CA ASP A 12 15.48 -23.25 10.03
C ASP A 12 14.32 -24.08 9.48
N ASP A 13 13.06 -23.81 9.83
CA ASP A 13 11.91 -24.27 9.06
C ASP A 13 11.31 -23.09 8.29
N LYS A 14 11.50 -23.09 6.96
CA LYS A 14 10.78 -22.18 6.06
C LYS A 14 9.29 -22.54 6.11
N ILE A 15 8.56 -21.95 7.06
CA ILE A 15 7.10 -22.01 7.06
C ILE A 15 6.64 -21.49 5.68
N PRO A 16 5.91 -22.30 4.89
CA PRO A 16 5.45 -21.86 3.59
C PRO A 16 4.58 -20.60 3.78
N PRO A 17 4.67 -19.61 2.87
CA PRO A 17 3.82 -18.45 2.93
C PRO A 17 2.35 -18.88 3.00
N ASP A 18 1.62 -18.38 4.00
CA ASP A 18 0.18 -18.67 4.10
C ASP A 18 -0.53 -18.06 2.89
N ALA A 19 -1.00 -18.95 2.01
CA ALA A 19 -1.66 -18.58 0.77
C ALA A 19 -3.00 -17.85 1.02
N PHE A 20 -3.62 -18.02 2.20
CA PHE A 20 -4.90 -17.41 2.54
C PHE A 20 -4.80 -15.94 2.92
N ILE A 21 -3.61 -15.45 3.30
CA ILE A 21 -3.38 -14.04 3.64
C ILE A 21 -3.82 -13.13 2.49
N MET A 22 -3.54 -13.52 1.24
CA MET A 22 -3.95 -12.74 0.07
C MET A 22 -5.48 -12.62 -0.02
N PHE A 23 -6.20 -13.72 0.20
CA PHE A 23 -7.66 -13.73 0.16
C PHE A 23 -8.25 -12.88 1.29
N THR A 24 -7.70 -12.99 2.51
CA THR A 24 -8.12 -12.14 3.63
C THR A 24 -7.90 -10.66 3.34
N ILE A 25 -6.74 -10.28 2.77
CA ILE A 25 -6.47 -8.89 2.39
C ILE A 25 -7.45 -8.43 1.30
N ALA A 26 -7.73 -9.28 0.31
CA ALA A 26 -8.69 -8.97 -0.76
C ALA A 26 -10.09 -8.71 -0.21
N ASP A 27 -10.56 -9.54 0.73
CA ASP A 27 -11.86 -9.40 1.39
C ASP A 27 -11.92 -8.11 2.21
N ILE A 28 -10.87 -7.80 2.96
CA ILE A 28 -10.76 -6.55 3.72
C ILE A 28 -10.84 -5.33 2.80
N VAL A 29 -10.08 -5.34 1.69
CA VAL A 29 -10.09 -4.23 0.72
C VAL A 29 -11.46 -4.08 0.09
N THR A 30 -12.08 -5.19 -0.33
CA THR A 30 -13.41 -5.18 -0.98
C THR A 30 -14.50 -4.69 -0.04
N ASP A 31 -14.51 -5.17 1.22
CA ASP A 31 -15.47 -4.72 2.22
C ASP A 31 -15.28 -3.24 2.58
N PHE A 32 -14.03 -2.80 2.71
CA PHE A 32 -13.70 -1.41 3.03
C PHE A 32 -14.22 -0.42 1.99
N PHE A 33 -14.16 -0.78 0.70
CA PHE A 33 -14.65 0.06 -0.40
C PHE A 33 -16.16 -0.07 -0.70
N LYS A 34 -16.93 -0.81 0.11
CA LYS A 34 -18.41 -0.71 0.06
C LYS A 34 -18.89 0.74 0.24
N ASN A 35 -18.14 1.54 1.00
CA ASN A 35 -18.24 2.99 0.95
C ASN A 35 -17.15 3.55 0.02
N ARG A 36 -17.58 4.11 -1.12
CA ARG A 36 -16.71 4.58 -2.20
C ARG A 36 -15.93 5.84 -1.86
N GLU A 37 -16.32 6.59 -0.83
CA GLU A 37 -15.62 7.80 -0.37
C GLU A 37 -14.33 7.49 0.38
N ARG A 38 -14.17 6.25 0.85
CA ARG A 38 -12.99 5.84 1.61
C ARG A 38 -11.77 5.68 0.71
N ILE A 39 -10.60 5.75 1.33
CA ILE A 39 -9.29 5.53 0.71
C ILE A 39 -8.42 4.64 1.60
N ILE A 40 -7.47 3.93 0.99
CA ILE A 40 -6.42 3.21 1.69
C ILE A 40 -5.09 3.86 1.32
N VAL A 41 -4.31 4.20 2.35
CA VAL A 41 -2.89 4.54 2.20
C VAL A 41 -2.10 3.38 2.82
N TYR A 42 -1.37 2.68 1.97
CA TYR A 42 -0.49 1.59 2.34
C TYR A 42 0.95 2.09 2.40
N ILE A 43 1.65 1.78 3.50
CA ILE A 43 3.02 2.20 3.75
C ILE A 43 3.83 0.98 4.15
N CYS A 44 4.97 0.75 3.49
CA CYS A 44 5.89 -0.29 3.88
C CYS A 44 6.80 0.19 5.01
N ASP A 45 6.78 -0.53 6.15
CA ASP A 45 7.78 -0.33 7.19
C ASP A 45 9.19 -0.62 6.67
N THR A 46 10.11 0.32 6.90
CA THR A 46 11.50 0.31 6.47
C THR A 46 12.45 -0.22 7.54
N SER A 47 11.98 -0.43 8.78
CA SER A 47 12.80 -0.78 9.96
C SER A 47 13.68 -2.03 9.80
N ASP A 48 13.27 -2.98 8.97
CA ASP A 48 13.98 -4.25 8.74
C ASP A 48 14.60 -4.37 7.34
N ALA A 49 14.62 -3.29 6.56
CA ALA A 49 15.12 -3.23 5.19
C ALA A 49 14.37 -4.14 4.17
N ARG A 50 13.17 -4.64 4.50
CA ARG A 50 12.37 -5.51 3.60
C ARG A 50 11.19 -4.80 2.93
N HIS A 51 11.14 -3.47 3.02
CA HIS A 51 10.08 -2.63 2.45
C HIS A 51 9.85 -2.87 0.94
N LEU A 52 10.92 -3.07 0.15
CA LEU A 52 10.83 -3.41 -1.28
C LEU A 52 10.14 -4.77 -1.51
N ALA A 53 10.53 -5.79 -0.75
CA ALA A 53 9.93 -7.12 -0.86
C ALA A 53 8.44 -7.11 -0.48
N ARG A 54 8.07 -6.33 0.54
CA ARG A 54 6.67 -6.13 0.94
C ARG A 54 5.86 -5.41 -0.13
N SER A 55 6.40 -4.33 -0.68
CA SER A 55 5.77 -3.57 -1.76
C SER A 55 5.51 -4.47 -2.98
N HIS A 56 6.53 -5.23 -3.40
CA HIS A 56 6.40 -6.17 -4.50
C HIS A 56 5.34 -7.25 -4.23
N LYS A 57 5.35 -7.86 -3.04
CA LYS A 57 4.39 -8.91 -2.65
C LYS A 57 2.95 -8.38 -2.62
N PHE A 58 2.74 -7.21 -2.02
CA PHE A 58 1.43 -6.56 -2.00
C PHE A 58 0.99 -6.16 -3.41
N GLY A 59 1.89 -5.63 -4.25
CA GLY A 59 1.61 -5.33 -5.65
C GLY A 59 1.12 -6.55 -6.42
N LEU A 60 1.81 -7.69 -6.29
CA LEU A 60 1.38 -8.95 -6.91
C LEU A 60 0.01 -9.42 -6.41
N TRP A 61 -0.27 -9.27 -5.12
CA TRP A 61 -1.59 -9.61 -4.57
C TRP A 61 -2.68 -8.68 -5.08
N PHE A 62 -2.42 -7.37 -5.07
CA PHE A 62 -3.36 -6.37 -5.55
C PHE A 62 -3.73 -6.61 -7.01
N GLU A 63 -2.76 -6.90 -7.87
CA GLU A 63 -3.03 -7.24 -9.28
C GLU A 63 -3.91 -8.48 -9.46
N LYS A 64 -3.87 -9.43 -8.51
CA LYS A 64 -4.70 -10.65 -8.56
C LYS A 64 -6.15 -10.42 -8.13
N PHE A 65 -6.39 -9.55 -7.15
CA PHE A 65 -7.75 -9.31 -6.63
C PHE A 65 -8.38 -7.99 -7.10
N LYS A 66 -7.62 -7.09 -7.73
CA LYS A 66 -8.16 -5.80 -8.16
C LYS A 66 -9.30 -6.02 -9.15
N THR A 67 -10.36 -5.25 -8.97
CA THR A 67 -11.41 -5.09 -9.97
C THR A 67 -11.11 -3.86 -10.80
N THR A 68 -11.84 -3.68 -11.91
CA THR A 68 -11.77 -2.44 -12.71
C THR A 68 -12.24 -1.20 -11.94
N GLN A 69 -12.83 -1.37 -10.74
CA GLN A 69 -13.39 -0.31 -9.93
C GLN A 69 -12.36 0.41 -9.07
N PHE A 70 -11.17 -0.16 -8.87
CA PHE A 70 -10.13 0.44 -8.04
C PHE A 70 -9.05 1.12 -8.88
N MET A 71 -8.48 2.19 -8.35
CA MET A 71 -7.25 2.78 -8.83
C MET A 71 -6.18 2.64 -7.74
N LYS A 72 -4.95 2.37 -8.18
CA LYS A 72 -3.75 2.32 -7.36
C LYS A 72 -2.78 3.38 -7.87
N VAL A 73 -2.22 4.17 -6.96
CA VAL A 73 -1.19 5.19 -7.25
C VAL A 73 0.00 4.92 -6.33
N ASP A 74 1.11 4.53 -6.91
CA ASP A 74 2.36 4.28 -6.19
C ASP A 74 3.20 5.56 -6.09
N ALA A 75 3.87 5.74 -4.96
CA ALA A 75 4.77 6.86 -4.68
C ALA A 75 5.87 6.45 -3.69
N PHE A 76 6.87 7.30 -3.53
CA PHE A 76 7.90 7.15 -2.52
C PHE A 76 8.21 8.50 -1.88
N ILE A 77 8.62 8.48 -0.61
CA ILE A 77 9.12 9.65 0.12
C ILE A 77 10.55 9.31 0.55
N ILE A 78 11.46 10.27 0.41
CA ILE A 78 12.85 10.14 0.86
C ILE A 78 13.05 11.11 2.01
N ASP A 79 13.50 10.62 3.16
CA ASP A 79 13.82 11.50 4.30
C ASP A 79 15.21 12.13 4.18
N GLU A 80 15.58 12.97 5.16
CA GLU A 80 16.87 13.65 5.20
C GLU A 80 18.08 12.70 5.30
N MET A 81 17.86 11.48 5.79
CA MET A 81 18.88 10.43 5.89
C MET A 81 18.95 9.54 4.64
N GLY A 82 18.10 9.78 3.64
CA GLY A 82 18.02 8.99 2.42
C GLY A 82 17.19 7.71 2.55
N VAL A 83 16.41 7.53 3.62
CA VAL A 83 15.53 6.38 3.79
C VAL A 83 14.32 6.51 2.86
N ILE A 84 14.07 5.47 2.06
CA ILE A 84 12.97 5.43 1.08
C ILE A 84 11.75 4.77 1.72
N TYR A 85 10.68 5.55 1.89
CA TYR A 85 9.38 5.07 2.32
C TYR A 85 8.49 4.84 1.10
N ILE A 86 8.12 3.59 0.84
CA ILE A 86 7.22 3.23 -0.25
C ILE A 86 5.79 3.41 0.22
N ASN A 87 5.03 4.20 -0.53
CA ASN A 87 3.65 4.55 -0.24
C ASN A 87 2.76 4.21 -1.44
N THR A 88 1.56 3.72 -1.17
CA THR A 88 0.58 3.42 -2.20
C THR A 88 -0.77 3.95 -1.76
N LEU A 89 -1.40 4.77 -2.60
CA LEU A 89 -2.81 5.13 -2.48
C LEU A 89 -3.67 4.13 -3.26
N ILE A 90 -4.76 3.69 -2.66
CA ILE A 90 -5.83 2.93 -3.31
C ILE A 90 -7.16 3.63 -3.03
N LEU A 91 -7.96 3.81 -4.08
CA LEU A 91 -9.29 4.42 -4.01
C LEU A 91 -10.24 3.84 -5.05
N HIS A 92 -11.55 3.99 -4.81
CA HIS A 92 -12.58 3.66 -5.79
C HIS A 92 -12.59 4.69 -6.93
N ARG A 93 -12.72 4.25 -8.19
CA ARG A 93 -12.71 5.15 -9.37
C ARG A 93 -13.89 6.11 -9.43
N GLU A 94 -14.99 5.73 -8.80
CA GLU A 94 -16.19 6.58 -8.63
C GLU A 94 -16.24 7.28 -7.27
N ASN A 95 -15.09 7.44 -6.59
CA ASN A 95 -15.04 8.28 -5.40
C ASN A 95 -15.40 9.73 -5.79
N PRO A 96 -16.33 10.41 -5.10
CA PRO A 96 -16.75 11.77 -5.45
C PRO A 96 -15.62 12.81 -5.35
N TYR A 97 -14.54 12.50 -4.61
CA TYR A 97 -13.38 13.37 -4.41
C TYR A 97 -12.11 12.82 -5.10
N PHE A 98 -12.29 12.03 -6.17
CA PHE A 98 -11.22 11.27 -6.80
C PHE A 98 -10.01 12.13 -7.20
N VAL A 99 -10.25 13.28 -7.81
CA VAL A 99 -9.19 14.18 -8.29
C VAL A 99 -8.49 14.84 -7.11
N GLU A 100 -9.26 15.37 -6.17
CA GLU A 100 -8.76 16.06 -4.97
C GLU A 100 -7.89 15.15 -4.11
N ILE A 101 -8.29 13.89 -3.95
CA ILE A 101 -7.52 12.89 -3.20
C ILE A 101 -6.18 12.60 -3.89
N ILE A 102 -6.19 12.40 -5.21
CA ILE A 102 -4.97 12.11 -5.97
C ILE A 102 -4.01 13.30 -5.91
N ASP A 103 -4.52 14.52 -6.07
CA ASP A 103 -3.72 15.73 -6.02
C ASP A 103 -3.15 15.96 -4.61
N ALA A 104 -3.96 15.77 -3.57
CA ALA A 104 -3.49 15.84 -2.18
C ALA A 104 -2.41 14.79 -1.90
N PHE A 105 -2.60 13.55 -2.36
CA PHE A 105 -1.62 12.49 -2.19
C PHE A 105 -0.30 12.83 -2.89
N ARG A 106 -0.36 13.26 -4.16
CA ARG A 106 0.82 13.69 -4.92
C ARG A 106 1.53 14.87 -4.29
N LYS A 107 0.79 15.83 -3.74
CA LYS A 107 1.38 16.99 -3.04
C LYS A 107 2.14 16.54 -1.80
N VAL A 108 1.59 15.60 -1.02
CA VAL A 108 2.26 15.07 0.18
C VAL A 108 3.49 14.22 -0.20
N THR A 109 3.40 13.40 -1.23
CA THR A 109 4.50 12.49 -1.60
C THR A 109 5.57 13.15 -2.47
N GLY A 110 5.20 14.11 -3.32
CA GLY A 110 6.10 14.85 -4.22
C GLY A 110 6.61 16.18 -3.64
N GLY A 111 5.93 16.76 -2.65
CA GLY A 111 6.37 17.98 -1.97
C GLY A 111 7.64 17.82 -1.14
N TYR A 112 8.13 16.59 -0.95
CA TYR A 112 9.46 16.35 -0.35
C TYR A 112 10.63 16.51 -1.34
N THR A 113 10.35 16.58 -2.64
CA THR A 113 11.38 16.70 -3.69
C THR A 113 11.65 18.13 -4.17
N GLU A 114 10.83 19.13 -3.81
CA GLU A 114 10.91 20.49 -4.38
C GLU A 114 11.35 21.61 -3.41
N ASP A 115 11.68 21.31 -2.15
CA ASP A 115 12.27 22.30 -1.23
C ASP A 115 13.67 21.85 -0.75
N LYS A 116 14.67 21.89 -1.64
CA LYS A 116 16.11 22.04 -1.30
C LYS A 116 16.86 22.79 -2.40
#